data_AF-A0A2V5PYC3-F1
#
_entry.id   AF-A0A2V5PYC3-F1
#
_cell.length_a   1.000
_cell.length_b   1.000
_cell.length_c   1.000
_cell.angle_alpha   90.00
_cell.angle_beta   90.00
_cell.angle_gamma   90.00
#
_symmetry.space_group_name_H-M   'P 1'
#
loop_
_entity.id
_entity.type
_entity.pdbx_description
1 polymer ?
#
loop_
_entity_poly.entity_id
_entity_poly.type
_entity_poly.pdbx_seq_one_letter_code
_entity_poly.pdbx_strand_id
1 'polypeptide(L)'
;MFGKKDDGYDARLNQAKFLSELMRTRRPFCFLRMGDMELVYLLAQQHDKLDAIEFGDGPVSGTQAWCNPGLSAKHAARLRKAYEGADYLDLHEKNWPNEHLVPRLALERAAGSYRNPTKEASLVFLTWTESEFKPYCQHRRVGFAGAEARVLELLSRKPEFKQASVQYWPERARIFYHQVRDDGRNLDANLDLVKEDLREFVREHRLDTLFLSLGGGAKILGYELSRELGICCFDFGAMIRAFTYSGCDGNRVARSPHSPFFFRIPFQTHMDALEQAFPNLTSAELLAKAHGQLLLEVLKKQVGWTFASWEFDFGSENVSSFCLAFKEYKKRYQRLFTSSSAAKKERAGFLHFCGTHSLTNEGKYFLRKFRAKAAVRKVLDTCFVR
;
A
#
# COMPACT_ATOMS: atom_id res chain seq x y z
N MET A 1 10.63 7.88 9.59
CA MET A 1 10.01 8.97 8.80
C MET A 1 10.84 9.15 7.54
N PHE A 2 10.23 9.30 6.36
CA PHE A 2 10.90 9.20 5.06
C PHE A 2 11.70 10.44 4.60
N GLY A 3 11.79 11.49 5.43
CA GLY A 3 12.39 12.77 5.04
C GLY A 3 11.58 13.52 3.96
N LYS A 4 12.16 14.57 3.37
CA LYS A 4 11.53 15.32 2.28
C LYS A 4 11.83 14.69 0.92
N LYS A 5 10.95 14.91 -0.06
CA LYS A 5 11.16 14.47 -1.45
C LYS A 5 12.43 15.05 -2.07
N ASP A 6 12.81 16.26 -1.72
CA ASP A 6 13.94 16.94 -2.36
C ASP A 6 15.30 16.44 -1.83
N ASP A 7 15.33 15.90 -0.62
CA ASP A 7 16.57 15.42 0.02
C ASP A 7 17.16 14.25 -0.79
N GLY A 8 18.20 14.48 -1.59
CA GLY A 8 18.82 13.46 -2.45
C GLY A 8 18.05 13.13 -3.73
N TYR A 9 17.21 14.04 -4.23
CA TYR A 9 16.39 13.80 -5.42
C TYR A 9 17.22 13.46 -6.66
N ASP A 10 18.30 14.19 -6.94
CA ASP A 10 19.16 13.94 -8.11
C ASP A 10 19.82 12.56 -8.06
N ALA A 11 20.25 12.14 -6.86
CA ALA A 11 20.81 10.80 -6.66
C ALA A 11 19.77 9.71 -6.94
N ARG A 12 18.53 9.87 -6.45
CA ARG A 12 17.43 8.95 -6.78
C ARG A 12 17.07 8.96 -8.25
N LEU A 13 17.05 10.11 -8.90
CA LEU A 13 16.72 10.24 -10.31
C LEU A 13 17.75 9.52 -11.19
N ASN A 14 19.03 9.70 -10.90
CA ASN A 14 20.11 8.96 -11.57
C ASN A 14 19.98 7.45 -11.33
N GLN A 15 19.70 7.05 -10.09
CA GLN A 15 19.51 5.64 -9.76
C GLN A 15 18.27 5.04 -10.43
N ALA A 16 17.18 5.80 -10.58
CA ALA A 16 15.98 5.38 -11.29
C ALA A 16 16.27 5.12 -12.77
N LYS A 17 17.00 6.02 -13.45
CA LYS A 17 17.43 5.82 -14.84
C LYS A 17 18.30 4.57 -15.00
N PHE A 18 19.25 4.38 -14.09
CA PHE A 18 20.08 3.19 -14.06
C PHE A 18 19.27 1.91 -13.84
N LEU A 19 18.31 1.93 -12.91
CA LEU A 19 17.39 0.81 -12.67
C LEU A 19 16.59 0.47 -13.93
N SER A 20 16.06 1.46 -14.66
CA SER A 20 15.41 1.22 -15.94
C SER A 20 16.32 0.53 -16.94
N GLU A 21 17.59 0.93 -17.01
CA GLU A 21 18.55 0.33 -17.93
C GLU A 21 18.84 -1.14 -17.59
N LEU A 22 19.04 -1.44 -16.31
CA LEU A 22 19.17 -2.82 -15.84
C LEU A 22 17.92 -3.65 -16.17
N MET A 23 16.73 -3.08 -15.91
CA MET A 23 15.45 -3.70 -16.24
C MET A 23 15.20 -3.83 -17.74
N ARG A 24 15.93 -3.14 -18.63
CA ARG A 24 15.82 -3.34 -20.09
C ARG A 24 16.77 -4.41 -20.59
N THR A 25 17.99 -4.44 -20.06
CA THR A 25 19.11 -5.22 -20.60
C THR A 25 19.32 -6.57 -19.94
N ARG A 26 18.86 -6.77 -18.70
CA ARG A 26 19.05 -8.02 -17.97
C ARG A 26 17.76 -8.83 -17.89
N ARG A 27 17.83 -10.12 -18.23
CA ARG A 27 16.79 -11.10 -17.96
C ARG A 27 17.44 -12.42 -17.53
N PRO A 28 16.89 -13.12 -16.53
CA PRO A 28 15.83 -12.68 -15.63
C PRO A 28 16.24 -11.47 -14.77
N PHE A 29 15.26 -10.73 -14.23
CA PHE A 29 15.52 -9.57 -13.36
C PHE A 29 14.52 -9.50 -12.20
N CYS A 30 14.99 -9.20 -11.00
CA CYS A 30 14.19 -9.06 -9.80
C CYS A 30 14.61 -7.81 -9.02
N PHE A 31 13.70 -6.83 -8.93
CA PHE A 31 13.81 -5.69 -8.03
C PHE A 31 13.04 -5.95 -6.74
N LEU A 32 13.73 -5.87 -5.60
CA LEU A 32 13.13 -5.96 -4.28
C LEU A 32 13.38 -4.67 -3.49
N ARG A 33 12.40 -4.31 -2.65
CA ARG A 33 12.59 -3.32 -1.58
C ARG A 33 12.48 -3.98 -0.21
N MET A 34 13.27 -3.50 0.74
CA MET A 34 13.24 -3.95 2.12
C MET A 34 12.21 -3.15 2.92
N GLY A 35 11.13 -3.82 3.36
CA GLY A 35 10.24 -3.22 4.36
C GLY A 35 10.80 -3.40 5.77
N ASP A 36 10.35 -2.57 6.69
CA ASP A 36 10.73 -2.60 8.10
C ASP A 36 10.29 -3.91 8.78
N MET A 37 9.08 -4.38 8.49
CA MET A 37 8.56 -5.64 9.05
C MET A 37 9.31 -6.87 8.51
N GLU A 38 9.67 -6.89 7.21
CA GLU A 38 10.52 -7.95 6.66
C GLU A 38 11.93 -7.92 7.27
N LEU A 39 12.50 -6.73 7.49
CA LEU A 39 13.79 -6.59 8.15
C LEU A 39 13.78 -7.13 9.59
N VAL A 40 12.71 -6.85 10.35
CA VAL A 40 12.53 -7.43 11.69
C VAL A 40 12.50 -8.95 11.64
N TYR A 41 11.80 -9.55 10.67
CA TYR A 41 11.82 -11.00 10.48
C TYR A 41 13.19 -11.57 10.14
N LEU A 42 13.93 -10.94 9.22
CA LEU A 42 15.25 -11.41 8.81
C LEU A 42 16.27 -11.32 9.96
N LEU A 43 16.18 -10.28 10.78
CA LEU A 43 17.01 -10.14 11.98
C LEU A 43 16.63 -11.15 13.06
N ALA A 44 15.33 -11.42 13.25
CA ALA A 44 14.90 -12.46 14.18
C ALA A 44 15.34 -13.85 13.72
N GLN A 45 15.28 -14.14 12.42
CA GLN A 45 15.85 -15.37 11.86
C GLN A 45 17.36 -15.46 12.11
N GLN A 46 18.10 -14.37 11.90
CA GLN A 46 19.55 -14.33 12.11
C GLN A 46 19.95 -14.57 13.59
N HIS A 47 19.04 -14.31 14.52
CA HIS A 47 19.29 -14.41 15.95
C HIS A 47 18.49 -15.54 16.63
N ASP A 48 17.89 -16.45 15.85
CA ASP A 48 17.07 -17.56 16.36
C ASP A 48 15.93 -17.11 17.30
N LYS A 49 15.24 -16.02 16.93
CA LYS A 49 14.16 -15.37 17.69
C LYS A 49 12.83 -15.29 16.94
N LEU A 50 12.62 -16.16 15.96
CA LEU A 50 11.41 -16.13 15.14
C LEU A 50 10.13 -16.38 15.95
N ASP A 51 10.20 -17.24 16.97
CA ASP A 51 9.05 -17.59 17.83
C ASP A 51 8.54 -16.40 18.66
N ALA A 52 9.30 -15.30 18.73
CA ALA A 52 8.92 -14.09 19.46
C ALA A 52 8.12 -13.09 18.59
N ILE A 53 7.85 -13.39 17.33
CA ILE A 53 7.19 -12.47 16.39
C ILE A 53 5.85 -13.04 15.93
N GLU A 54 4.79 -12.34 16.30
CA GLU A 54 3.46 -12.55 15.75
C GLU A 54 2.90 -11.23 15.22
N PHE A 55 2.37 -11.26 13.99
CA PHE A 55 1.64 -10.15 13.41
C PHE A 55 0.19 -10.55 13.15
N GLY A 56 -0.75 -9.85 13.77
CA GLY A 56 -2.17 -10.01 13.48
C GLY A 56 -2.62 -9.30 12.20
N ASP A 57 -3.82 -9.64 11.74
CA ASP A 57 -4.48 -9.01 10.58
C ASP A 57 -4.85 -7.54 10.82
N GLY A 58 -4.91 -7.14 12.09
CA GLY A 58 -5.23 -5.79 12.51
C GLY A 58 -6.73 -5.54 12.64
N PRO A 59 -7.12 -4.30 12.95
CA PRO A 59 -8.51 -3.95 13.16
C PRO A 59 -9.25 -3.74 11.83
N VAL A 60 -10.58 -3.91 11.86
CA VAL A 60 -11.48 -3.29 10.87
C VAL A 60 -11.59 -1.81 11.23
N SER A 61 -10.74 -0.97 10.63
CA SER A 61 -10.86 0.49 10.81
C SER A 61 -10.24 1.36 9.73
N GLY A 62 -11.05 2.24 9.14
CA GLY A 62 -10.57 3.27 8.22
C GLY A 62 -9.85 4.43 8.90
N THR A 63 -9.85 4.49 10.24
CA THR A 63 -9.19 5.56 11.00
C THR A 63 -7.86 5.14 11.60
N GLN A 64 -7.69 3.84 11.90
CA GLN A 64 -6.46 3.31 12.45
C GLN A 64 -5.58 2.79 11.32
N ALA A 65 -4.33 3.24 11.30
CA ALA A 65 -3.37 2.72 10.36
C ALA A 65 -2.80 1.40 10.88
N TRP A 66 -2.73 0.40 10.02
CA TRP A 66 -2.16 -0.90 10.35
C TRP A 66 -1.55 -1.54 9.11
N CYS A 67 -0.44 -2.25 9.29
CA CYS A 67 0.08 -3.16 8.30
C CYS A 67 0.70 -4.38 8.96
N ASN A 68 0.81 -5.45 8.17
CA ASN A 68 1.62 -6.61 8.48
C ASN A 68 2.34 -7.07 7.19
N PRO A 69 3.38 -7.90 7.29
CA PRO A 69 4.11 -8.41 6.11
C PRO A 69 3.29 -9.44 5.30
N GLY A 70 2.19 -9.97 5.82
CA GLY A 70 1.34 -10.97 5.14
C GLY A 70 1.95 -12.38 5.08
N LEU A 71 3.09 -12.57 5.74
CA LEU A 71 3.81 -13.84 5.86
C LEU A 71 4.12 -14.11 7.34
N SER A 72 4.11 -15.39 7.71
CA SER A 72 4.59 -15.90 8.99
C SER A 72 6.08 -16.25 8.95
N ALA A 73 6.64 -16.51 10.12
CA ALA A 73 8.04 -16.91 10.32
C ALA A 73 8.48 -18.13 9.49
N LYS A 74 7.56 -19.04 9.13
CA LYS A 74 7.88 -20.24 8.34
C LYS A 74 8.50 -19.92 6.97
N HIS A 75 8.27 -18.71 6.46
CA HIS A 75 8.79 -18.25 5.17
C HIS A 75 10.14 -17.51 5.27
N ALA A 76 10.72 -17.36 6.46
CA ALA A 76 11.92 -16.56 6.67
C ALA A 76 13.10 -17.00 5.78
N ALA A 77 13.33 -18.31 5.65
CA ALA A 77 14.39 -18.85 4.78
C ALA A 77 14.19 -18.51 3.30
N ARG A 78 12.95 -18.62 2.79
CA ARG A 78 12.62 -18.23 1.41
C ARG A 78 12.77 -16.72 1.22
N LEU A 79 12.37 -15.93 2.21
CA LEU A 79 12.49 -14.48 2.19
C LEU A 79 13.97 -14.04 2.15
N ARG A 80 14.81 -14.63 3.00
CA ARG A 80 16.27 -14.41 3.00
C ARG A 80 16.88 -14.75 1.65
N LYS A 81 16.57 -15.93 1.11
CA LYS A 81 17.03 -16.36 -0.22
C LYS A 81 16.63 -15.36 -1.32
N ALA A 82 15.41 -14.82 -1.28
CA ALA A 82 14.97 -13.81 -2.22
C ALA A 82 15.79 -12.51 -2.10
N TYR A 83 16.04 -12.03 -0.88
CA TYR A 83 16.86 -10.84 -0.63
C TYR A 83 18.33 -11.04 -0.96
N GLU A 84 18.88 -12.24 -0.81
CA GLU A 84 20.27 -12.57 -1.18
C GLU A 84 20.43 -12.72 -2.70
N GLY A 85 19.39 -13.25 -3.37
CA GLY A 85 19.41 -13.57 -4.80
C GLY A 85 18.84 -12.51 -5.75
N ALA A 86 18.16 -11.48 -5.28
CA ALA A 86 17.58 -10.45 -6.16
C ALA A 86 18.65 -9.69 -6.97
N ASP A 87 18.36 -9.26 -8.20
CA ASP A 87 19.35 -8.53 -9.01
C ASP A 87 19.52 -7.08 -8.55
N TYR A 88 18.48 -6.48 -7.98
CA TYR A 88 18.54 -5.15 -7.38
C TYR A 88 17.80 -5.12 -6.04
N LEU A 89 18.46 -4.59 -5.00
CA LEU A 89 17.90 -4.43 -3.67
C LEU A 89 17.89 -2.96 -3.21
N ASP A 90 16.69 -2.41 -3.01
CA ASP A 90 16.50 -1.16 -2.27
C ASP A 90 16.33 -1.44 -0.78
N LEU A 91 17.38 -1.15 0.00
CA LEU A 91 17.41 -1.33 1.45
C LEU A 91 16.52 -0.32 2.20
N HIS A 92 15.99 0.68 1.49
CA HIS A 92 14.99 1.60 2.02
C HIS A 92 15.52 2.42 3.22
N GLU A 93 16.83 2.69 3.24
CA GLU A 93 17.59 3.27 4.37
C GLU A 93 17.16 4.70 4.73
N LYS A 94 16.43 5.40 3.86
CA LYS A 94 15.80 6.69 4.22
C LYS A 94 14.60 6.51 5.17
N ASN A 95 14.09 5.29 5.34
CA ASN A 95 13.17 4.96 6.41
C ASN A 95 13.93 4.78 7.73
N TRP A 96 13.65 5.62 8.72
CA TRP A 96 14.35 5.64 10.02
C TRP A 96 14.61 4.26 10.65
N PRO A 97 13.65 3.31 10.75
CA PRO A 97 13.96 1.98 11.29
C PRO A 97 15.04 1.25 10.47
N ASN A 98 14.95 1.29 9.14
CA ASN A 98 15.88 0.60 8.26
C ASN A 98 17.29 1.20 8.35
N GLU A 99 17.41 2.52 8.47
CA GLU A 99 18.70 3.20 8.65
C GLU A 99 19.54 2.56 9.77
N HIS A 100 18.90 2.23 10.90
CA HIS A 100 19.58 1.71 12.09
C HIS A 100 19.67 0.18 12.12
N LEU A 101 18.73 -0.50 11.45
CA LEU A 101 18.61 -1.96 11.52
C LEU A 101 19.31 -2.69 10.37
N VAL A 102 19.37 -2.09 9.17
CA VAL A 102 20.04 -2.68 8.00
C VAL A 102 21.52 -2.99 8.26
N PRO A 103 22.31 -2.12 8.92
CA PRO A 103 23.73 -2.43 9.20
C PRO A 103 23.95 -3.68 10.07
N ARG A 104 22.92 -4.14 10.78
CA ARG A 104 22.96 -5.33 11.64
C ARG A 104 22.61 -6.62 10.90
N LEU A 105 22.04 -6.50 9.71
CA LEU A 105 21.61 -7.63 8.91
C LEU A 105 22.77 -8.13 8.06
N ALA A 106 23.18 -9.37 8.28
CA ALA A 106 24.09 -10.08 7.40
C ALA A 106 23.30 -10.69 6.24
N LEU A 107 23.51 -10.17 5.02
CA LEU A 107 22.99 -10.75 3.77
C LEU A 107 24.15 -11.12 2.85
N GLU A 108 24.21 -12.38 2.45
CA GLU A 108 25.20 -12.86 1.48
C GLU A 108 24.69 -12.64 0.06
N ARG A 109 25.01 -11.48 -0.50
CA ARG A 109 24.53 -11.07 -1.83
C ARG A 109 25.38 -11.69 -2.94
N ALA A 110 24.73 -12.20 -3.97
CA ALA A 110 25.41 -12.74 -5.14
C ALA A 110 26.30 -11.68 -5.85
N ALA A 111 27.44 -12.10 -6.38
CA ALA A 111 28.32 -11.23 -7.16
C ALA A 111 27.60 -10.65 -8.39
N GLY A 112 27.83 -9.37 -8.67
CA GLY A 112 27.17 -8.66 -9.79
C GLY A 112 25.72 -8.23 -9.54
N SER A 113 25.22 -8.43 -8.31
CA SER A 113 23.95 -7.87 -7.85
C SER A 113 24.10 -6.41 -7.42
N TYR A 114 23.03 -5.63 -7.53
CA TYR A 114 23.02 -4.20 -7.26
C TYR A 114 22.23 -3.84 -6.00
N ARG A 115 22.56 -2.68 -5.45
CA ARG A 115 21.80 -1.98 -4.41
C ARG A 115 21.93 -0.48 -4.59
N ASN A 116 21.16 0.29 -3.84
CA ASN A 116 21.31 1.74 -3.80
C ASN A 116 22.72 2.10 -3.29
N PRO A 117 23.42 3.04 -3.95
CA PRO A 117 24.80 3.38 -3.58
C PRO A 117 24.89 4.13 -2.25
N THR A 118 23.83 4.89 -1.90
CA THR A 118 23.75 5.66 -0.66
C THR A 118 22.32 5.67 -0.11
N LYS A 119 22.18 6.10 1.15
CA LYS A 119 20.88 6.35 1.80
C LYS A 119 20.02 7.31 1.00
N GLU A 120 20.62 8.37 0.46
CA GLU A 120 19.94 9.40 -0.33
C GLU A 120 19.31 8.82 -1.59
N ALA A 121 19.95 7.81 -2.20
CA ALA A 121 19.43 7.13 -3.37
C ALA A 121 18.34 6.08 -3.05
N SER A 122 18.10 5.73 -1.77
CA SER A 122 17.04 4.78 -1.38
C SER A 122 15.63 5.35 -1.60
N LEU A 123 14.59 4.50 -1.48
CA LEU A 123 13.24 4.81 -1.95
C LEU A 123 13.20 5.07 -3.47
N VAL A 124 14.12 4.45 -4.22
CA VAL A 124 14.27 4.69 -5.67
C VAL A 124 12.99 4.33 -6.41
N PHE A 125 12.23 3.36 -5.91
CA PHE A 125 10.97 2.94 -6.51
C PHE A 125 9.93 4.08 -6.61
N LEU A 126 9.93 5.04 -5.67
CA LEU A 126 9.05 6.22 -5.72
C LEU A 126 9.40 7.09 -6.93
N THR A 127 10.67 7.50 -7.02
CA THR A 127 11.19 8.34 -8.12
C THR A 127 11.13 7.59 -9.45
N TRP A 128 11.46 6.30 -9.48
CA TRP A 128 11.35 5.46 -10.66
C TRP A 128 9.90 5.39 -11.17
N THR A 129 8.92 5.23 -10.29
CA THR A 129 7.52 5.20 -10.72
C THR A 129 7.06 6.56 -11.25
N GLU A 130 7.57 7.65 -10.69
CA GLU A 130 7.27 9.01 -11.15
C GLU A 130 7.87 9.31 -12.54
N SER A 131 9.16 9.03 -12.75
CA SER A 131 9.90 9.51 -13.93
C SER A 131 10.12 8.45 -15.00
N GLU A 132 10.22 7.17 -14.62
CA GLU A 132 10.73 6.10 -15.49
C GLU A 132 9.69 5.03 -15.82
N PHE A 133 8.71 4.78 -14.95
CA PHE A 133 7.71 3.72 -15.15
C PHE A 133 6.96 3.85 -16.46
N LYS A 134 6.46 5.07 -16.78
CA LYS A 134 5.75 5.33 -18.03
C LYS A 134 6.62 5.01 -19.25
N PRO A 135 7.80 5.63 -19.46
CA PRO A 135 8.64 5.33 -20.63
C PRO A 135 9.16 3.88 -20.64
N TYR A 136 9.46 3.28 -19.48
CA TYR A 136 9.86 1.88 -19.41
C TYR A 136 8.77 0.94 -19.95
N CYS A 137 7.51 1.16 -19.55
CA CYS A 137 6.40 0.27 -19.90
C CYS A 137 5.86 0.46 -21.33
N GLN A 138 6.20 1.56 -22.03
CA GLN A 138 5.69 1.78 -23.38
C GLN A 138 6.01 0.58 -24.28
N HIS A 139 5.00 0.13 -25.03
CA HIS A 139 5.12 -0.99 -25.97
C HIS A 139 5.46 -2.37 -25.35
N ARG A 140 5.45 -2.48 -24.01
CA ARG A 140 5.67 -3.74 -23.28
C ARG A 140 4.36 -4.46 -22.95
N ARG A 141 4.48 -5.73 -22.57
CA ARG A 141 3.41 -6.55 -22.00
C ARG A 141 3.64 -6.67 -20.50
N VAL A 142 2.89 -5.88 -19.74
CA VAL A 142 3.09 -5.74 -18.29
C VAL A 142 1.90 -6.29 -17.53
N GLY A 143 2.17 -7.01 -16.45
CA GLY A 143 1.14 -7.49 -15.53
C GLY A 143 1.19 -6.78 -14.19
N PHE A 144 0.04 -6.42 -13.64
CA PHE A 144 -0.11 -6.02 -12.24
C PHE A 144 -0.78 -7.14 -11.47
N ALA A 145 -0.12 -7.62 -10.42
CA ALA A 145 -0.65 -8.64 -9.54
C ALA A 145 -0.66 -8.14 -8.09
N GLY A 146 -1.81 -8.27 -7.44
CA GLY A 146 -2.03 -7.73 -6.10
C GLY A 146 -3.51 -7.66 -5.76
N ALA A 147 -3.83 -7.40 -4.49
CA ALA A 147 -5.21 -7.24 -4.05
C ALA A 147 -5.91 -6.07 -4.78
N GLU A 148 -5.23 -4.95 -5.00
CA GLU A 148 -5.79 -3.80 -5.73
C GLU A 148 -5.75 -3.94 -7.27
N ALA A 149 -5.27 -5.05 -7.84
CA ALA A 149 -5.10 -5.17 -9.29
C ALA A 149 -6.43 -5.03 -10.05
N ARG A 150 -7.53 -5.61 -9.53
CA ARG A 150 -8.86 -5.46 -10.12
C ARG A 150 -9.43 -4.04 -9.97
N VAL A 151 -9.13 -3.37 -8.85
CA VAL A 151 -9.50 -1.95 -8.69
C VAL A 151 -8.82 -1.12 -9.76
N LEU A 152 -7.51 -1.34 -9.97
CA LEU A 152 -6.74 -0.64 -11.01
C LEU A 152 -7.29 -0.94 -12.41
N GLU A 153 -7.62 -2.19 -12.70
CA GLU A 153 -8.26 -2.57 -13.98
C GLU A 153 -9.54 -1.77 -14.22
N LEU A 154 -10.45 -1.77 -13.25
CA LEU A 154 -11.74 -1.10 -13.35
C LEU A 154 -11.59 0.41 -13.48
N LEU A 155 -10.66 1.01 -12.72
CA LEU A 155 -10.33 2.43 -12.79
C LEU A 155 -9.70 2.80 -14.13
N SER A 156 -8.78 1.99 -14.66
CA SER A 156 -8.06 2.29 -15.92
C SER A 156 -9.00 2.45 -17.14
N ARG A 157 -10.22 1.93 -17.04
CA ARG A 157 -11.27 2.06 -18.06
C ARG A 157 -12.08 3.36 -17.95
N LYS A 158 -12.01 4.07 -16.83
CA LYS A 158 -12.80 5.28 -16.55
C LYS A 158 -12.17 6.53 -17.17
N PRO A 159 -12.96 7.46 -17.76
CA PRO A 159 -12.44 8.71 -18.30
C PRO A 159 -11.66 9.54 -17.27
N GLU A 160 -12.14 9.60 -16.03
CA GLU A 160 -11.54 10.36 -14.94
C GLU A 160 -10.13 9.87 -14.61
N PHE A 161 -9.91 8.54 -14.64
CA PHE A 161 -8.58 7.96 -14.47
C PHE A 161 -7.67 8.30 -15.65
N LYS A 162 -8.15 8.13 -16.88
CA LYS A 162 -7.35 8.41 -18.08
C LYS A 162 -6.89 9.86 -18.11
N GLN A 163 -7.77 10.79 -17.74
CA GLN A 163 -7.44 12.21 -17.63
C GLN A 163 -6.43 12.48 -16.50
N ALA A 164 -6.67 11.96 -15.29
CA ALA A 164 -5.83 12.21 -14.13
C ALA A 164 -4.43 11.58 -14.24
N SER A 165 -4.34 10.42 -14.89
CA SER A 165 -3.12 9.61 -14.94
C SER A 165 -2.23 9.88 -16.14
N VAL A 166 -2.61 10.78 -17.05
CA VAL A 166 -1.94 11.02 -18.35
C VAL A 166 -0.42 11.20 -18.25
N GLN A 167 0.07 11.83 -17.17
CA GLN A 167 1.51 12.05 -16.97
C GLN A 167 2.28 10.77 -16.60
N TYR A 168 1.64 9.83 -15.91
CA TYR A 168 2.30 8.68 -15.26
C TYR A 168 1.91 7.34 -15.89
N TRP A 169 0.80 7.27 -16.61
CA TRP A 169 0.26 6.01 -17.13
C TRP A 169 0.78 5.68 -18.54
N PRO A 170 1.20 4.43 -18.82
CA PRO A 170 1.77 4.04 -20.12
C PRO A 170 0.68 3.64 -21.11
N GLU A 171 0.11 4.62 -21.80
CA GLU A 171 -1.02 4.43 -22.73
C GLU A 171 -0.78 3.43 -23.86
N ARG A 172 0.48 3.23 -24.29
CA ARG A 172 0.83 2.29 -25.38
C ARG A 172 1.31 0.94 -24.86
N ALA A 173 1.27 0.69 -23.56
CA ALA A 173 1.56 -0.61 -22.98
C ALA A 173 0.35 -1.55 -23.16
N ARG A 174 0.64 -2.85 -23.26
CA ARG A 174 -0.38 -3.91 -23.10
C ARG A 174 -0.39 -4.32 -21.64
N ILE A 175 -1.40 -3.84 -20.90
CA ILE A 175 -1.49 -4.00 -19.45
C ILE A 175 -2.50 -5.08 -19.11
N PHE A 176 -2.10 -6.03 -18.26
CA PHE A 176 -2.91 -7.12 -17.74
C PHE A 176 -3.00 -7.02 -16.22
N TYR A 177 -4.06 -7.55 -15.63
CA TYR A 177 -4.33 -7.44 -14.21
C TYR A 177 -4.70 -8.80 -13.63
N HIS A 178 -4.14 -9.12 -12.47
CA HIS A 178 -4.43 -10.35 -11.75
C HIS A 178 -4.71 -10.04 -10.28
N GLN A 179 -5.98 -10.06 -9.91
CA GLN A 179 -6.38 -10.04 -8.50
C GLN A 179 -6.11 -11.43 -7.93
N VAL A 180 -5.19 -11.48 -6.97
CA VAL A 180 -4.78 -12.74 -6.35
C VAL A 180 -5.93 -13.37 -5.56
N ARG A 181 -5.83 -14.69 -5.33
CA ARG A 181 -6.77 -15.48 -4.53
C ARG A 181 -7.15 -14.78 -3.23
N ASP A 182 -8.41 -14.97 -2.85
CA ASP A 182 -9.01 -14.42 -1.63
C ASP A 182 -8.75 -12.92 -1.44
N ASP A 183 -8.66 -12.16 -2.53
CA ASP A 183 -8.38 -10.73 -2.49
C ASP A 183 -7.05 -10.38 -1.79
N GLY A 184 -6.11 -11.33 -1.76
CA GLY A 184 -4.83 -11.24 -1.07
C GLY A 184 -4.92 -11.47 0.44
N ARG A 185 -6.07 -11.92 0.95
CA ARG A 185 -6.21 -12.47 2.30
C ARG A 185 -5.58 -13.87 2.35
N ASN A 186 -5.21 -14.32 3.54
CA ASN A 186 -4.61 -15.65 3.75
C ASN A 186 -3.34 -15.92 2.90
N LEU A 187 -2.61 -14.87 2.50
CA LEU A 187 -1.42 -14.99 1.64
C LEU A 187 -0.39 -15.99 2.21
N ASP A 188 -0.21 -16.02 3.53
CA ASP A 188 0.70 -16.93 4.20
C ASP A 188 0.40 -18.42 3.92
N ALA A 189 -0.89 -18.78 3.86
CA ALA A 189 -1.36 -20.13 3.59
C ALA A 189 -1.40 -20.44 2.08
N ASN A 190 -1.68 -19.41 1.27
CA ASN A 190 -1.90 -19.54 -0.16
C ASN A 190 -0.65 -19.24 -1.02
N LEU A 191 0.51 -18.95 -0.42
CA LEU A 191 1.67 -18.40 -1.14
C LEU A 191 2.06 -19.20 -2.38
N ASP A 192 2.13 -20.53 -2.27
CA ASP A 192 2.49 -21.39 -3.39
C ASP A 192 1.35 -21.52 -4.42
N LEU A 193 0.08 -21.54 -3.99
CA LEU A 193 -1.05 -21.50 -4.93
C LEU A 193 -1.09 -20.19 -5.72
N VAL A 194 -0.82 -19.07 -5.06
CA VAL A 194 -0.71 -17.75 -5.71
C VAL A 194 0.45 -17.77 -6.71
N LYS A 195 1.57 -18.43 -6.39
CA LYS A 195 2.68 -18.59 -7.36
C LYS A 195 2.24 -19.32 -8.62
N GLU A 196 1.48 -20.40 -8.48
CA GLU A 196 0.97 -21.17 -9.61
C GLU A 196 0.06 -20.31 -10.51
N ASP A 197 -0.86 -19.56 -9.92
CA ASP A 197 -1.74 -18.64 -10.67
C ASP A 197 -0.95 -17.57 -11.43
N LEU A 198 0.04 -16.99 -10.77
CA LEU A 198 0.89 -15.98 -11.38
C LEU A 198 1.74 -16.55 -12.51
N ARG A 199 2.15 -17.83 -12.39
CA ARG A 199 2.86 -18.52 -13.47
C ARG A 199 1.96 -18.69 -14.70
N GLU A 200 0.72 -19.12 -14.50
CA GLU A 200 -0.27 -19.24 -15.56
C GLU A 200 -0.55 -17.88 -16.21
N PHE A 201 -0.84 -16.86 -15.39
CA PHE A 201 -1.08 -15.47 -15.83
C PHE A 201 0.06 -14.91 -16.69
N VAL A 202 1.31 -15.12 -16.28
CA VAL A 202 2.50 -14.71 -17.06
C VAL A 202 2.56 -15.42 -18.41
N ARG A 203 2.30 -16.72 -18.44
CA ARG A 203 2.37 -17.54 -19.66
C ARG A 203 1.25 -17.19 -20.63
N GLU A 204 0.01 -17.16 -20.15
CA GLU A 204 -1.19 -16.83 -20.93
C GLU A 204 -1.02 -15.49 -21.64
N HIS A 205 -0.58 -14.48 -20.90
CA HIS A 205 -0.42 -13.14 -21.44
C HIS A 205 0.98 -12.83 -21.94
N ARG A 206 1.90 -13.79 -21.97
CA ARG A 206 3.29 -13.61 -22.44
C ARG A 206 3.92 -12.33 -21.88
N LEU A 207 3.85 -12.17 -20.56
CA LEU A 207 4.33 -10.96 -19.89
C LEU A 207 5.86 -10.89 -19.94
N ASP A 208 6.42 -9.70 -20.20
CA ASP A 208 7.87 -9.47 -20.06
C ASP A 208 8.23 -8.85 -18.70
N THR A 209 7.25 -8.21 -18.05
CA THR A 209 7.38 -7.60 -16.73
C THR A 209 6.14 -7.87 -15.86
N LEU A 210 6.37 -8.27 -14.61
CA LEU A 210 5.33 -8.49 -13.59
C LEU A 210 5.58 -7.58 -12.38
N PHE A 211 4.63 -6.67 -12.12
CA PHE A 211 4.59 -5.80 -10.94
C PHE A 211 3.79 -6.47 -9.83
N LEU A 212 4.41 -6.70 -8.67
CA LEU A 212 3.83 -7.43 -7.54
C LEU A 212 3.54 -6.51 -6.36
N SER A 213 2.29 -6.51 -5.89
CA SER A 213 1.82 -5.74 -4.72
C SER A 213 1.21 -6.69 -3.69
N LEU A 214 2.07 -7.50 -3.06
CA LEU A 214 1.70 -8.64 -2.19
C LEU A 214 2.48 -8.67 -0.87
N GLY A 215 2.79 -7.51 -0.27
CA GLY A 215 3.54 -7.46 0.99
C GLY A 215 4.86 -8.22 0.92
N GLY A 216 5.15 -9.04 1.92
CA GLY A 216 6.31 -9.94 1.97
C GLY A 216 6.28 -11.01 0.88
N GLY A 217 5.09 -11.47 0.47
CA GLY A 217 4.95 -12.47 -0.60
C GLY A 217 5.49 -11.98 -1.94
N ALA A 218 5.42 -10.68 -2.24
CA ALA A 218 5.99 -10.11 -3.46
C ALA A 218 7.52 -10.35 -3.57
N LYS A 219 8.22 -10.47 -2.44
CA LYS A 219 9.68 -10.65 -2.42
C LYS A 219 10.04 -12.06 -2.87
N ILE A 220 9.41 -13.03 -2.21
CA ILE A 220 9.59 -14.45 -2.48
C ILE A 220 9.14 -14.76 -3.91
N LEU A 221 7.89 -14.43 -4.23
CA LEU A 221 7.30 -14.74 -5.53
C LEU A 221 8.00 -13.98 -6.66
N GLY A 222 8.38 -12.72 -6.45
CA GLY A 222 9.10 -11.94 -7.46
C GLY A 222 10.46 -12.54 -7.79
N TYR A 223 11.22 -12.98 -6.79
CA TYR A 223 12.49 -13.67 -7.02
C TYR A 223 12.27 -15.00 -7.76
N GLU A 224 11.41 -15.87 -7.21
CA GLU A 224 11.19 -17.22 -7.75
C GLU A 224 10.62 -17.19 -9.18
N LEU A 225 9.58 -16.40 -9.44
CA LEU A 225 8.96 -16.29 -10.77
C LEU A 225 9.91 -15.66 -11.79
N SER A 226 10.75 -14.69 -11.39
CA SER A 226 11.75 -14.13 -12.32
C SER A 226 12.68 -15.23 -12.82
N ARG A 227 13.20 -16.09 -11.93
CA ARG A 227 14.11 -17.17 -12.29
C ARG A 227 13.42 -18.24 -13.12
N GLU A 228 12.22 -18.65 -12.73
CA GLU A 228 11.46 -19.71 -13.41
C GLU A 228 11.01 -19.32 -14.82
N LEU A 229 10.68 -18.05 -15.05
CA LEU A 229 10.03 -17.61 -16.29
C LEU A 229 10.91 -16.71 -17.16
N GLY A 230 12.10 -16.32 -16.68
CA GLY A 230 12.99 -15.46 -17.46
C GLY A 230 12.50 -14.02 -17.60
N ILE A 231 11.57 -13.56 -16.74
CA ILE A 231 10.94 -12.23 -16.84
C ILE A 231 11.56 -11.21 -15.89
N CYS A 232 11.15 -9.95 -16.01
CA CYS A 232 11.37 -8.94 -14.98
C CYS A 232 10.25 -9.00 -13.93
N CYS A 233 10.59 -9.21 -12.66
CA CYS A 233 9.69 -9.04 -11.54
C CYS A 233 10.07 -7.79 -10.74
N PHE A 234 9.09 -7.01 -10.35
CA PHE A 234 9.29 -5.77 -9.59
C PHE A 234 8.37 -5.77 -8.37
N ASP A 235 8.95 -5.70 -7.17
CA ASP A 235 8.18 -5.45 -5.94
C ASP A 235 7.61 -4.03 -5.97
N PHE A 236 6.38 -3.94 -6.46
CA PHE A 236 5.65 -2.70 -6.69
C PHE A 236 4.95 -2.21 -5.42
N GLY A 237 4.69 -3.12 -4.49
CA GLY A 237 4.33 -2.79 -3.11
C GLY A 237 3.18 -1.79 -2.99
N ALA A 238 3.41 -0.70 -2.26
CA ALA A 238 2.42 0.35 -2.06
C ALA A 238 2.14 1.18 -3.31
N MET A 239 2.95 1.10 -4.38
CA MET A 239 2.80 1.97 -5.55
C MET A 239 1.54 1.71 -6.36
N ILE A 240 0.98 0.50 -6.29
CA ILE A 240 -0.33 0.25 -6.89
C ILE A 240 -1.39 1.23 -6.34
N ARG A 241 -1.27 1.63 -5.06
CA ARG A 241 -2.16 2.60 -4.42
C ARG A 241 -1.98 4.02 -4.91
N ALA A 242 -0.79 4.38 -5.39
CA ALA A 242 -0.58 5.68 -6.02
C ALA A 242 -1.42 5.81 -7.30
N PHE A 243 -1.61 4.71 -8.02
CA PHE A 243 -2.45 4.68 -9.22
C PHE A 243 -3.93 4.46 -8.92
N THR A 244 -4.29 3.62 -7.95
CA THR A 244 -5.70 3.44 -7.58
C THR A 244 -6.24 4.56 -6.70
N TYR A 245 -5.36 5.43 -6.19
CA TYR A 245 -5.66 6.45 -5.20
C TYR A 245 -6.38 5.86 -3.98
N SER A 246 -5.87 4.75 -3.44
CA SER A 246 -6.51 3.99 -2.34
C SER A 246 -6.06 4.46 -0.96
N GLY A 247 -7.02 4.69 -0.04
CA GLY A 247 -6.74 4.99 1.37
C GLY A 247 -6.46 3.76 2.27
N CYS A 248 -6.74 2.56 1.77
CA CYS A 248 -6.54 1.29 2.48
C CYS A 248 -5.75 0.31 1.62
N ASP A 249 -5.04 -0.63 2.26
CA ASP A 249 -4.42 -1.76 1.56
C ASP A 249 -5.52 -2.65 0.96
N GLY A 250 -5.34 -3.16 -0.26
CA GLY A 250 -6.35 -3.96 -0.96
C GLY A 250 -6.92 -5.11 -0.12
N ASN A 251 -6.04 -5.93 0.46
CA ASN A 251 -6.41 -7.11 1.25
C ASN A 251 -6.86 -6.80 2.69
N ARG A 252 -6.72 -5.54 3.16
CA ARG A 252 -7.05 -5.16 4.53
C ARG A 252 -8.15 -4.11 4.60
N VAL A 253 -8.73 -4.02 5.79
CA VAL A 253 -9.81 -3.07 6.12
C VAL A 253 -9.33 -2.06 7.17
N ALA A 254 -8.01 -1.92 7.28
CA ALA A 254 -7.34 -0.85 8.01
C ALA A 254 -6.83 0.22 7.03
N ARG A 255 -6.65 1.46 7.51
CA ARG A 255 -6.00 2.52 6.72
C ARG A 255 -4.54 2.15 6.44
N SER A 256 -4.05 2.43 5.23
CA SER A 256 -2.65 2.17 4.91
C SER A 256 -1.72 3.03 5.77
N PRO A 257 -0.56 2.51 6.24
CA PRO A 257 0.42 3.29 7.00
C PRO A 257 1.16 4.33 6.14
N HIS A 258 1.17 4.12 4.82
CA HIS A 258 1.86 4.95 3.83
C HIS A 258 0.97 5.17 2.62
N SER A 259 0.97 6.41 2.13
CA SER A 259 0.08 6.87 1.07
C SER A 259 0.91 7.54 -0.04
N PRO A 260 1.52 6.76 -0.95
CA PRO A 260 2.15 7.34 -2.14
C PRO A 260 1.09 8.04 -3.00
N PHE A 261 1.45 9.15 -3.64
CA PHE A 261 0.49 10.00 -4.36
C PHE A 261 0.98 10.40 -5.77
N PHE A 262 0.09 10.35 -6.75
CA PHE A 262 0.30 10.94 -8.08
C PHE A 262 -0.83 11.88 -8.48
N PHE A 263 -2.07 11.41 -8.34
CA PHE A 263 -3.26 12.17 -8.73
C PHE A 263 -4.45 11.74 -7.88
N ARG A 264 -5.49 12.56 -7.87
CA ARG A 264 -6.77 12.22 -7.22
C ARG A 264 -7.68 11.51 -8.20
N ILE A 265 -8.45 10.56 -7.68
CA ILE A 265 -9.62 9.96 -8.35
C ILE A 265 -10.85 10.36 -7.53
N PRO A 266 -11.96 10.78 -8.17
CA PRO A 266 -13.18 11.12 -7.45
C PRO A 266 -13.65 9.96 -6.57
N PHE A 267 -14.11 10.28 -5.35
CA PHE A 267 -14.53 9.29 -4.35
C PHE A 267 -15.53 8.28 -4.92
N GLN A 268 -16.54 8.75 -5.65
CA GLN A 268 -17.55 7.88 -6.27
C GLN A 268 -16.92 6.91 -7.27
N THR A 269 -16.07 7.41 -8.17
CA THR A 269 -15.37 6.60 -9.18
C THR A 269 -14.50 5.53 -8.52
N HIS A 270 -13.77 5.88 -7.47
CA HIS A 270 -12.97 4.92 -6.70
C HIS A 270 -13.85 3.87 -6.02
N MET A 271 -14.88 4.29 -5.29
CA MET A 271 -15.72 3.37 -4.54
C MET A 271 -16.54 2.44 -5.44
N ASP A 272 -16.95 2.89 -6.63
CA ASP A 272 -17.57 2.03 -7.65
C ASP A 272 -16.64 0.90 -8.10
N ALA A 273 -15.37 1.21 -8.34
CA ALA A 273 -14.38 0.21 -8.69
C ALA A 273 -14.08 -0.74 -7.51
N LEU A 274 -14.00 -0.21 -6.30
CA LEU A 274 -13.75 -0.97 -5.09
C LEU A 274 -14.87 -1.98 -4.81
N GLU A 275 -16.14 -1.56 -4.83
CA GLU A 275 -17.27 -2.47 -4.58
C GLU A 275 -17.40 -3.57 -5.64
N GLN A 276 -17.04 -3.28 -6.89
CA GLN A 276 -16.99 -4.28 -7.96
C GLN A 276 -15.81 -5.25 -7.81
N ALA A 277 -14.66 -4.77 -7.33
CA ALA A 277 -13.48 -5.60 -7.10
C ALA A 277 -13.62 -6.49 -5.86
N PHE A 278 -14.37 -6.04 -4.85
CA PHE A 278 -14.56 -6.74 -3.58
C PHE A 278 -16.07 -6.85 -3.24
N PRO A 279 -16.84 -7.67 -3.97
CA PRO A 279 -18.29 -7.73 -3.80
C PRO A 279 -18.74 -8.32 -2.45
N ASN A 280 -17.83 -9.01 -1.76
CA ASN A 280 -18.12 -9.76 -0.53
C ASN A 280 -17.75 -9.01 0.76
N LEU A 281 -17.42 -7.71 0.69
CA LEU A 281 -17.13 -6.92 1.88
C LEU A 281 -18.38 -6.81 2.78
N THR A 282 -18.20 -7.07 4.07
CA THR A 282 -19.25 -6.78 5.06
C THR A 282 -19.50 -5.27 5.15
N SER A 283 -20.65 -4.86 5.71
CA SER A 283 -20.96 -3.43 5.87
C SER A 283 -19.88 -2.66 6.66
N ALA A 284 -19.28 -3.29 7.68
CA ALA A 284 -18.26 -2.65 8.50
C ALA A 284 -16.94 -2.47 7.73
N GLU A 285 -16.55 -3.48 6.95
CA GLU A 285 -15.36 -3.43 6.11
C GLU A 285 -15.51 -2.40 4.97
N LEU A 286 -16.67 -2.36 4.32
CA LEU A 286 -16.96 -1.37 3.29
C LEU A 286 -16.94 0.05 3.86
N LEU A 287 -17.49 0.27 5.06
CA LEU A 287 -17.38 1.56 5.75
C LEU A 287 -15.93 1.89 6.11
N ALA A 288 -15.15 0.92 6.58
CA ALA A 288 -13.74 1.13 6.88
C ALA A 288 -12.95 1.56 5.64
N LYS A 289 -13.15 0.89 4.50
CA LYS A 289 -12.58 1.30 3.20
C LYS A 289 -13.00 2.71 2.80
N ALA A 290 -14.30 3.02 2.90
CA ALA A 290 -14.84 4.34 2.59
C ALA A 290 -14.25 5.44 3.49
N HIS A 291 -14.12 5.18 4.79
CA HIS A 291 -13.49 6.11 5.72
C HIS A 291 -12.00 6.30 5.43
N GLY A 292 -11.27 5.21 5.15
CA GLY A 292 -9.86 5.30 4.74
C GLY A 292 -9.70 6.17 3.49
N GLN A 293 -10.60 6.00 2.51
CA GLN A 293 -10.62 6.81 1.29
C GLN A 293 -10.96 8.29 1.55
N LEU A 294 -11.92 8.58 2.45
CA LEU A 294 -12.20 9.96 2.84
C LEU A 294 -10.99 10.58 3.55
N LEU A 295 -10.38 9.85 4.48
CA LEU A 295 -9.22 10.37 5.23
C LEU A 295 -8.00 10.55 4.35
N LEU A 296 -7.86 9.80 3.26
CA LEU A 296 -6.83 10.05 2.24
C LEU A 296 -6.87 11.50 1.76
N GLU A 297 -8.05 12.11 1.60
CA GLU A 297 -8.18 13.51 1.14
C GLU A 297 -7.49 14.53 2.04
N VAL A 298 -7.39 14.26 3.35
CA VAL A 298 -6.76 15.16 4.33
C VAL A 298 -5.36 14.72 4.77
N LEU A 299 -4.80 13.67 4.16
CA LEU A 299 -3.38 13.36 4.31
C LEU A 299 -2.51 14.35 3.53
N LYS A 300 -1.31 14.60 4.03
CA LYS A 300 -0.28 15.32 3.29
C LYS A 300 0.02 14.56 2.00
N LYS A 301 0.11 15.29 0.89
CA LYS A 301 0.34 14.74 -0.45
C LYS A 301 1.46 15.49 -1.14
N GLN A 302 2.27 14.76 -1.87
CA GLN A 302 3.24 15.30 -2.81
C GLN A 302 3.40 14.26 -3.91
N VAL A 303 3.29 14.71 -5.15
CA VAL A 303 3.42 13.84 -6.34
C VAL A 303 4.74 13.08 -6.28
N GLY A 304 4.70 11.76 -6.53
CA GLY A 304 5.89 10.91 -6.54
C GLY A 304 6.53 10.70 -5.17
N TRP A 305 5.83 11.04 -4.08
CA TRP A 305 6.31 10.85 -2.72
C TRP A 305 5.26 10.17 -1.84
N THR A 306 5.69 9.76 -0.65
CA THR A 306 4.84 9.11 0.35
C THR A 306 5.02 9.76 1.71
N PHE A 307 3.92 9.89 2.43
CA PHE A 307 3.89 10.34 3.82
C PHE A 307 3.31 9.25 4.72
N ALA A 308 3.65 9.33 6.00
CA ALA A 308 3.04 8.46 6.99
C ALA A 308 1.57 8.85 7.23
N SER A 309 0.75 7.86 7.58
CA SER A 309 -0.70 8.01 7.77
C SER A 309 -1.15 8.99 8.87
N TRP A 310 -0.22 9.45 9.72
CA TRP A 310 -0.48 10.48 10.74
C TRP A 310 -0.11 11.89 10.29
N GLU A 311 0.50 12.05 9.11
CA GLU A 311 0.85 13.35 8.55
C GLU A 311 -0.35 13.92 7.78
N PHE A 312 -1.15 14.74 8.47
CA PHE A 312 -2.32 15.39 7.90
C PHE A 312 -1.99 16.77 7.32
N ASP A 313 -2.75 17.15 6.29
CA ASP A 313 -2.76 18.49 5.69
C ASP A 313 -4.21 18.94 5.50
N PHE A 314 -4.64 19.84 6.39
CA PHE A 314 -5.98 20.43 6.40
C PHE A 314 -6.06 21.73 5.59
N GLY A 315 -5.20 21.91 4.59
CA GLY A 315 -5.29 23.00 3.63
C GLY A 315 -6.64 23.04 2.89
N SER A 316 -6.97 24.22 2.36
CA SER A 316 -8.27 24.51 1.74
C SER A 316 -8.63 23.54 0.60
N GLU A 317 -7.66 23.17 -0.23
CA GLU A 317 -7.84 22.21 -1.33
C GLU A 317 -8.25 20.82 -0.81
N ASN A 318 -7.47 20.26 0.13
CA ASN A 318 -7.73 18.95 0.72
C ASN A 318 -9.06 18.91 1.47
N VAL A 319 -9.38 19.95 2.24
CA VAL A 319 -10.66 20.06 2.94
C VAL A 319 -11.82 20.17 1.95
N SER A 320 -11.65 20.89 0.83
CA SER A 320 -12.66 20.97 -0.22
C SER A 320 -12.91 19.61 -0.86
N SER A 321 -11.86 18.89 -1.25
CA SER A 321 -11.95 17.52 -1.79
C SER A 321 -12.61 16.56 -0.80
N PHE A 322 -12.23 16.62 0.48
CA PHE A 322 -12.87 15.87 1.56
C PHE A 322 -14.37 16.18 1.65
N CYS A 323 -14.77 17.46 1.62
CA CYS A 323 -16.17 17.86 1.73
C CYS A 323 -17.02 17.34 0.57
N LEU A 324 -16.48 17.37 -0.66
CA LEU A 324 -17.14 16.81 -1.84
C LEU A 324 -17.30 15.29 -1.70
N ALA A 325 -16.23 14.58 -1.35
CA ALA A 325 -16.26 13.14 -1.12
C ALA A 325 -17.22 12.75 0.01
N PHE A 326 -17.27 13.53 1.10
CA PHE A 326 -18.12 13.27 2.25
C PHE A 326 -19.62 13.40 1.92
N LYS A 327 -20.01 14.30 1.02
CA LYS A 327 -21.39 14.39 0.52
C LYS A 327 -21.81 13.11 -0.20
N GLU A 328 -20.97 12.60 -1.09
CA GLU A 328 -21.23 11.34 -1.80
C GLU A 328 -21.23 10.14 -0.87
N TYR A 329 -20.28 10.07 0.07
CA TYR A 329 -20.23 9.06 1.12
C TYR A 329 -21.55 8.98 1.90
N LYS A 330 -22.08 10.13 2.35
CA LYS A 330 -23.35 10.16 3.07
C LYS A 330 -24.50 9.65 2.21
N LYS A 331 -24.62 10.15 0.98
CA LYS A 331 -25.67 9.74 0.04
C LYS A 331 -25.64 8.22 -0.20
N ARG A 332 -24.47 7.65 -0.41
CA ARG A 332 -24.28 6.25 -0.80
C ARG A 332 -24.40 5.27 0.37
N TYR A 333 -23.80 5.59 1.51
CA TYR A 333 -23.58 4.62 2.59
C TYR A 333 -24.43 4.83 3.84
N GLN A 334 -25.35 5.80 3.84
CA GLN A 334 -26.19 6.08 5.00
C GLN A 334 -26.89 4.85 5.58
N ARG A 335 -27.34 3.94 4.72
CA ARG A 335 -27.99 2.68 5.11
C ARG A 335 -27.08 1.73 5.92
N LEU A 336 -25.77 1.80 5.70
CA LEU A 336 -24.79 0.91 6.37
C LEU A 336 -24.48 1.37 7.79
N PHE A 337 -24.72 2.64 8.10
CA PHE A 337 -24.25 3.27 9.33
C PHE A 337 -24.75 2.63 10.62
N THR A 338 -25.87 1.91 10.55
CA THR A 338 -26.50 1.24 11.69
C THR A 338 -26.75 -0.24 11.42
N SER A 339 -26.23 -0.80 10.33
CA SER A 339 -26.56 -2.18 9.90
C SER A 339 -26.00 -3.26 10.83
N SER A 340 -24.91 -2.98 11.55
CA SER A 340 -24.33 -3.88 12.54
C SER A 340 -23.64 -3.13 13.69
N SER A 341 -23.34 -3.84 14.78
CA SER A 341 -22.53 -3.29 15.89
C SER A 341 -21.14 -2.87 15.43
N ALA A 342 -20.50 -3.67 14.56
CA ALA A 342 -19.22 -3.37 13.95
C ALA A 342 -19.28 -2.10 13.07
N ALA A 343 -20.31 -1.96 12.23
CA ALA A 343 -20.51 -0.77 11.40
C ALA A 343 -20.72 0.50 12.25
N LYS A 344 -21.50 0.40 13.33
CA LYS A 344 -21.70 1.51 14.29
C LYS A 344 -20.39 1.91 14.96
N LYS A 345 -19.58 0.93 15.38
CA LYS A 345 -18.26 1.17 16.01
C LYS A 345 -17.32 1.87 15.04
N GLU A 346 -17.25 1.38 13.80
CA GLU A 346 -16.38 1.97 12.78
C GLU A 346 -16.81 3.41 12.42
N ARG A 347 -18.11 3.65 12.23
CA ARG A 347 -18.64 5.01 12.03
C ARG A 347 -18.37 5.92 13.23
N ALA A 348 -18.50 5.43 14.46
CA ALA A 348 -18.21 6.22 15.65
C ALA A 348 -16.75 6.67 15.70
N GLY A 349 -15.80 5.80 15.34
CA GLY A 349 -14.38 6.15 15.20
C GLY A 349 -14.16 7.25 14.16
N PHE A 350 -14.78 7.12 12.98
CA PHE A 350 -14.70 8.13 11.92
C PHE A 350 -15.31 9.48 12.32
N LEU A 351 -16.48 9.50 12.98
CA LEU A 351 -17.09 10.74 13.47
C LEU A 351 -16.27 11.39 14.58
N HIS A 352 -15.64 10.59 15.44
CA HIS A 352 -14.72 11.09 16.45
C HIS A 352 -13.52 11.81 15.80
N PHE A 353 -12.91 11.19 14.78
CA PHE A 353 -11.85 11.81 13.99
C PHE A 353 -12.32 13.13 13.36
N CYS A 354 -13.45 13.11 12.64
CA CYS A 354 -14.02 14.29 12.00
C CYS A 354 -14.31 15.42 13.00
N GLY A 355 -14.80 15.09 14.20
CA GLY A 355 -15.05 16.06 15.26
C GLY A 355 -13.78 16.65 15.84
N THR A 356 -12.75 15.81 16.04
CA THR A 356 -11.45 16.22 16.59
C THR A 356 -10.77 17.23 15.67
N HIS A 357 -10.88 17.03 14.36
CA HIS A 357 -10.28 17.90 13.34
C HIS A 357 -11.27 18.91 12.73
N SER A 358 -12.47 19.06 13.30
CA SER A 358 -13.48 20.01 12.84
C SER A 358 -13.91 19.88 11.36
N LEU A 359 -13.76 18.70 10.77
CA LEU A 359 -14.02 18.44 9.35
C LEU A 359 -15.51 18.44 8.98
N THR A 360 -16.39 18.05 9.90
CA THR A 360 -17.84 17.95 9.63
C THR A 360 -18.66 18.41 10.83
N ASN A 361 -19.85 18.97 10.58
CA ASN A 361 -20.79 19.32 11.64
C ASN A 361 -21.28 18.11 12.43
N GLU A 362 -21.47 16.98 11.75
CA GLU A 362 -21.86 15.71 12.36
C GLU A 362 -20.78 15.20 13.32
N GLY A 363 -19.51 15.25 12.92
CA GLY A 363 -18.38 14.91 13.78
C GLY A 363 -18.28 15.85 14.98
N LYS A 364 -18.43 17.17 14.79
CA LYS A 364 -18.43 18.15 15.88
C LYS A 364 -19.54 17.85 16.91
N TYR A 365 -20.74 17.56 16.44
CA TYR A 365 -21.87 17.20 17.31
C TYR A 365 -21.63 15.88 18.04
N PHE A 366 -21.13 14.86 17.33
CA PHE A 366 -20.75 13.58 17.91
C PHE A 366 -19.74 13.75 19.05
N LEU A 367 -18.67 14.53 18.80
CA LEU A 367 -17.62 14.77 19.79
C LEU A 367 -18.14 15.53 21.03
N ARG A 368 -19.02 16.52 20.85
CA ARG A 368 -19.68 17.20 21.98
C ARG A 368 -20.48 16.23 22.84
N LYS A 369 -21.31 15.37 22.21
CA LYS A 369 -22.06 14.32 22.91
C LYS A 369 -21.15 13.33 23.63
N PHE A 370 -20.08 12.90 22.98
CA PHE A 370 -19.12 11.97 23.56
C PHE A 370 -18.46 12.55 24.82
N ARG A 371 -17.99 13.80 24.75
CA ARG A 371 -17.41 14.52 25.90
C ARG A 371 -18.41 14.72 27.04
N ALA A 372 -19.66 15.08 26.72
CA ALA A 372 -20.72 15.22 27.73
C ALA A 372 -20.99 13.89 28.47
N LYS A 373 -21.06 12.77 27.75
CA LYS A 373 -21.22 11.45 28.37
C LYS A 373 -20.04 11.07 29.26
N ALA A 374 -18.81 11.36 28.83
CA ALA A 374 -17.62 11.10 29.65
C ALA A 374 -17.61 11.94 30.94
N ALA A 375 -18.04 13.21 30.87
CA ALA A 375 -18.17 14.07 32.04
C ALA A 375 -19.21 13.54 33.04
N VAL A 376 -20.40 13.15 32.56
CA VAL A 376 -21.44 12.54 33.41
C VAL A 376 -20.94 11.26 34.08
N ARG A 377 -20.27 10.38 33.32
CA ARG A 377 -19.71 9.14 33.87
C ARG A 377 -18.68 9.43 34.97
N LYS A 378 -17.78 10.39 34.74
CA LYS A 378 -16.79 10.80 35.75
C LYS A 378 -17.48 11.28 37.02
N VAL A 379 -18.53 12.10 36.93
CA VAL A 379 -19.30 12.56 38.10
C VAL A 379 -19.92 11.38 38.84
N LEU A 380 -20.59 10.46 38.13
CA LEU A 380 -21.20 9.26 38.73
C LEU A 380 -20.14 8.38 39.42
N ASP A 381 -19.00 8.12 38.78
CA ASP A 381 -17.92 7.31 39.36
C ASP A 381 -17.37 7.97 40.65
N THR A 382 -17.26 9.30 40.71
CA THR A 382 -16.91 10.00 41.97
C THR A 382 -18.00 9.95 43.05
N CYS A 383 -19.27 9.88 42.67
CA CYS A 383 -20.39 9.85 43.62
C CYS A 383 -20.67 8.44 44.18
N PHE A 384 -20.29 7.38 43.45
CA PHE A 384 -20.51 5.97 43.83
C PHE A 384 -19.26 5.26 44.39
N VAL A 385 -18.13 5.97 44.54
CA VAL A 385 -16.92 5.49 45.24
C VAL A 385 -16.83 6.13 46.64
N ARG A 386 -17.97 6.36 47.30
CA ARG A 386 -18.04 6.77 48.72
C ARG A 386 -18.81 5.76 49.55
#